data_AF-A0AA42MX18-F1
#
_entry.id   AF-A0AA42MX18-F1
#
_cell.length_a   1.000
_cell.length_b   1.000
_cell.length_c   1.000
_cell.angle_alpha   90.00
_cell.angle_beta   90.00
_cell.angle_gamma   90.00
#
_symmetry.space_group_name_H-M   'P 1'
#
loop_
_entity.id
_entity.type
_entity.pdbx_description
1 polymer ?
#
loop_
_entity_poly.entity_id
_entity_poly.type
_entity_poly.pdbx_seq_one_letter_code
_entity_poly.pdbx_strand_id
1 'polypeptide(L)'
;MKLVDSLIASLFELQINLLHARLRLEANTDDEALHDLRIALQRLRSLLAPLRRVADLPPLYTAAAALGALTAPVRDLEVLATELDNNGYTELASRRRAQLAERYAAILDSRELERLQAFLDIWPGELRDAQRAGELHRLDSLIERRLHKQLTRLLQALATPGYDRHRLRLLVKRVRYAGEAYPQLIGLPRRSLGELKTTQSALGDWHDHFQWCLRIDQESDLEPLRTLWQTRMDDALVQAEKQLQRLARHLHKQIRRVKHPDAG
;
A
#
# COMPACT_ATOMS: atom_id res chain seq x y z
N MET A 1 1.87 -1.84 27.38
CA MET A 1 3.35 -1.86 27.38
C MET A 1 3.90 -2.43 26.08
N LYS A 2 3.62 -3.69 25.73
CA LYS A 2 4.14 -4.35 24.51
C LYS A 2 3.83 -3.63 23.18
N LEU A 3 2.68 -2.97 23.05
CA LEU A 3 2.30 -2.33 21.78
C LEU A 3 3.19 -1.14 21.42
N VAL A 4 3.43 -0.22 22.37
CA VAL A 4 4.27 0.97 22.12
C VAL A 4 5.69 0.56 21.75
N ASP A 5 6.25 -0.44 22.42
CA ASP A 5 7.58 -0.99 22.08
C ASP A 5 7.59 -1.58 20.66
N SER A 6 6.55 -2.35 20.29
CA SER A 6 6.44 -2.91 18.94
C SER A 6 6.27 -1.84 17.86
N LEU A 7 5.53 -0.75 18.15
CA LEU A 7 5.35 0.38 17.24
C LEU A 7 6.67 1.09 16.98
N ILE A 8 7.44 1.38 18.04
CA ILE A 8 8.75 2.02 17.95
C ILE A 8 9.71 1.13 17.18
N ALA A 9 9.74 -0.17 17.46
CA ALA A 9 10.57 -1.12 16.72
C ALA A 9 10.22 -1.15 15.22
N SER A 10 8.93 -1.24 14.88
CA SER A 10 8.47 -1.19 13.49
C SER A 10 8.80 0.12 12.79
N LEU A 11 8.80 1.25 13.51
CA LEU A 11 9.19 2.53 12.93
C LEU A 11 10.66 2.61 12.62
N PHE A 12 11.53 2.15 13.52
CA PHE A 12 12.96 2.08 13.24
C PHE A 12 13.26 1.16 12.05
N GLU A 13 12.60 -0.01 11.97
CA GLU A 13 12.73 -0.90 10.81
C GLU A 13 12.32 -0.18 9.52
N LEU A 14 11.18 0.52 9.52
CA LEU A 14 10.72 1.27 8.35
C LEU A 14 11.63 2.46 8.00
N GLN A 15 12.18 3.15 8.99
CA GLN A 15 13.12 4.24 8.80
C GLN A 15 14.42 3.75 8.15
N ILE A 16 14.97 2.63 8.64
CA ILE A 16 16.15 1.99 8.06
C ILE A 16 15.87 1.56 6.61
N ASN A 17 14.72 0.93 6.34
CA ASN A 17 14.35 0.53 4.99
C ASN A 17 14.20 1.73 4.05
N LEU A 18 13.58 2.83 4.52
CA LEU A 18 13.46 4.07 3.75
C LEU A 18 14.82 4.69 3.45
N LEU A 19 15.72 4.73 4.44
CA LEU A 19 17.08 5.26 4.27
C LEU A 19 17.87 4.40 3.27
N HIS A 20 17.82 3.08 3.41
CA HIS A 20 18.50 2.15 2.52
C HIS A 20 18.00 2.28 1.07
N ALA A 21 16.69 2.35 0.88
CA ALA A 21 16.10 2.56 -0.44
C ALA A 21 16.46 3.94 -1.02
N ARG A 22 16.49 5.00 -0.19
CA ARG A 22 16.95 6.34 -0.60
C ARG A 22 18.40 6.31 -1.08
N LEU A 23 19.31 5.69 -0.32
CA LEU A 23 20.73 5.63 -0.67
C LEU A 23 20.96 4.83 -1.96
N ARG A 24 20.21 3.75 -2.18
CA ARG A 24 20.22 2.99 -3.44
C ARG A 24 19.71 3.83 -4.62
N LEU A 25 18.67 4.64 -4.38
CA LEU A 25 18.11 5.55 -5.39
C LEU A 25 19.10 6.66 -5.75
N GLU A 26 19.78 7.23 -4.75
CA GLU A 26 20.80 8.27 -4.91
C GLU A 26 22.05 7.76 -5.63
N ALA A 27 22.53 6.58 -5.25
CA ALA A 27 23.68 5.95 -5.89
C ALA A 27 23.32 5.24 -7.21
N ASN A 28 22.03 5.21 -7.58
CA ASN A 28 21.49 4.54 -8.76
C ASN A 28 22.03 3.10 -8.91
N THR A 29 21.99 2.32 -7.82
CA THR A 29 22.60 0.97 -7.77
C THR A 29 21.77 -0.11 -8.46
N ASP A 30 20.46 0.11 -8.59
CA ASP A 30 19.50 -0.84 -9.13
C ASP A 30 18.14 -0.17 -9.44
N ASP A 31 17.29 -0.88 -10.18
CA ASP A 31 15.96 -0.40 -10.64
C ASP A 31 14.82 -0.63 -9.63
N GLU A 32 15.10 -1.21 -8.44
CA GLU A 32 14.10 -1.53 -7.41
C GLU A 32 14.12 -0.54 -6.23
N ALA A 33 15.08 0.37 -6.20
CA ALA A 33 15.22 1.33 -5.10
C ALA A 33 13.94 2.16 -4.85
N LEU A 34 13.32 2.71 -5.90
CA LEU A 34 12.06 3.46 -5.76
C LEU A 34 10.89 2.54 -5.36
N HIS A 35 10.88 1.29 -5.85
CA HIS A 35 9.87 0.30 -5.46
C HIS A 35 9.90 0.04 -3.96
N ASP A 36 11.09 -0.25 -3.43
CA ASP A 36 11.30 -0.54 -2.01
C ASP A 36 10.97 0.66 -1.12
N LEU A 37 11.37 1.88 -1.54
CA LEU A 37 11.00 3.12 -0.87
C LEU A 37 9.48 3.23 -0.77
N ARG A 38 8.75 2.96 -1.86
CA ARG A 38 7.28 3.02 -1.88
C ARG A 38 6.62 1.93 -1.05
N ILE A 39 7.20 0.73 -1.00
CA ILE A 39 6.73 -0.33 -0.09
C ILE A 39 6.86 0.14 1.36
N ALA A 40 8.02 0.68 1.74
CA ALA A 40 8.25 1.17 3.10
C ALA A 40 7.28 2.32 3.45
N LEU A 41 7.04 3.26 2.53
CA LEU A 41 6.03 4.31 2.71
C LEU A 41 4.61 3.75 2.89
N GLN A 42 4.24 2.75 2.10
CA GLN A 42 2.91 2.13 2.21
C GLN A 42 2.74 1.40 3.54
N ARG A 43 3.79 0.74 4.05
CA ARG A 43 3.79 0.11 5.38
C ARG A 43 3.73 1.18 6.48
N LEU A 44 4.54 2.24 6.39
CA LEU A 44 4.52 3.37 7.33
C LEU A 44 3.14 4.01 7.41
N ARG A 45 2.53 4.33 6.27
CA ARG A 45 1.17 4.90 6.25
C ARG A 45 0.14 3.97 6.87
N SER A 46 0.31 2.65 6.74
CA SER A 46 -0.60 1.66 7.34
C SER A 46 -0.42 1.55 8.85
N LEU A 47 0.82 1.64 9.31
CA LEU A 47 1.17 1.71 10.73
C LEU A 47 0.57 2.99 11.36
N LEU A 48 0.74 4.14 10.72
CA LEU A 48 0.30 5.44 11.25
C LEU A 48 -1.21 5.70 11.11
N ALA A 49 -1.88 5.09 10.14
CA ALA A 49 -3.28 5.40 9.82
C ALA A 49 -4.27 5.26 11.01
N PRO A 50 -4.15 4.25 11.89
CA PRO A 50 -4.96 4.15 13.10
C PRO A 50 -4.61 5.18 14.18
N LEU A 51 -3.38 5.69 14.17
CA LEU A 51 -2.81 6.55 15.20
C LEU A 51 -3.07 8.05 14.96
N ARG A 52 -3.48 8.45 13.74
CA ARG A 52 -3.69 9.85 13.30
C ARG A 52 -4.49 10.77 14.24
N ARG A 53 -5.34 10.22 15.11
CA ARG A 53 -6.21 11.00 16.01
C ARG A 53 -5.87 10.81 17.49
N VAL A 54 -4.80 10.09 17.78
CA VAL A 54 -4.49 9.62 19.15
C VAL A 54 -3.21 10.27 19.70
N ALA A 55 -2.28 10.69 18.85
CA ALA A 55 -0.94 11.11 19.29
C ALA A 55 -0.31 12.25 18.45
N ASP A 56 -1.06 13.33 18.18
CA ASP A 56 -0.65 14.50 17.36
C ASP A 56 0.19 14.17 16.10
N LEU A 57 -0.15 13.03 15.51
CA LEU A 57 0.51 12.42 14.37
C LEU A 57 0.15 12.94 12.96
N PRO A 58 -0.78 13.91 12.76
CA PRO A 58 -1.07 14.41 11.42
C PRO A 58 0.17 14.83 10.61
N PRO A 59 1.22 15.47 11.18
CA PRO A 59 2.38 15.90 10.40
C PRO A 59 3.14 14.73 9.76
N LEU A 60 3.55 13.72 10.55
CA LEU A 60 4.27 12.55 10.04
C LEU A 60 3.45 11.76 9.01
N TYR A 61 2.16 11.52 9.29
CA TYR A 61 1.28 10.84 8.33
C TYR A 61 1.14 11.62 7.02
N THR A 62 1.04 12.95 7.12
CA THR A 62 0.86 13.83 5.96
C THR A 62 2.14 13.88 5.13
N ALA A 63 3.32 13.96 5.77
CA ALA A 63 4.61 13.87 5.07
C ALA A 63 4.75 12.54 4.32
N ALA A 64 4.43 11.41 4.97
CA ALA A 64 4.46 10.10 4.32
C ALA A 64 3.47 9.98 3.16
N ALA A 65 2.29 10.62 3.27
CA ALA A 65 1.30 10.67 2.20
C ALA A 65 1.75 11.56 1.03
N ALA A 66 2.36 12.70 1.30
CA ALA A 66 2.88 13.63 0.30
C ALA A 66 4.01 12.98 -0.51
N LEU A 67 5.00 12.37 0.15
CA LEU A 67 6.06 11.65 -0.55
C LEU A 67 5.52 10.45 -1.35
N GLY A 68 4.51 9.75 -0.82
CA GLY A 68 3.83 8.68 -1.55
C GLY A 68 3.13 9.16 -2.83
N ALA A 69 2.62 10.39 -2.84
CA ALA A 69 2.02 11.02 -4.02
C ALA A 69 3.09 11.50 -5.02
N LEU A 70 4.17 12.11 -4.52
CA LEU A 70 5.31 12.55 -5.34
C LEU A 70 5.95 11.39 -6.10
N THR A 71 6.11 10.23 -5.45
CA THR A 71 6.77 9.05 -6.02
C THR A 71 5.87 8.20 -6.91
N ALA A 72 4.54 8.40 -6.86
CA ALA A 72 3.59 7.59 -7.64
C ALA A 72 3.79 7.70 -9.16
N PRO A 73 3.78 8.88 -9.78
CA PRO A 73 3.93 8.99 -11.23
C PRO A 73 5.30 8.49 -11.72
N VAL A 74 6.34 8.58 -10.88
CA VAL A 74 7.67 8.07 -11.21
C VAL A 74 7.68 6.54 -11.22
N ARG A 75 7.04 5.88 -10.24
CA ARG A 75 6.89 4.42 -10.28
C ARG A 75 6.01 3.95 -11.43
N ASP A 76 4.95 4.69 -11.74
CA ASP A 76 4.08 4.35 -12.88
C ASP A 76 4.84 4.46 -14.21
N LEU A 77 5.85 5.33 -14.29
CA LEU A 77 6.76 5.45 -15.43
C LEU A 77 7.76 4.29 -15.50
N GLU A 78 8.36 3.87 -14.37
CA GLU A 78 9.24 2.68 -14.31
C GLU A 78 8.49 1.43 -14.79
N VAL A 79 7.29 1.22 -14.25
CA VAL A 79 6.46 0.06 -14.59
C VAL A 79 6.05 0.08 -16.06
N LEU A 80 5.68 1.24 -16.61
CA LEU A 80 5.37 1.37 -18.03
C LEU A 80 6.60 1.11 -18.91
N ALA A 81 7.78 1.61 -18.55
CA ALA A 81 9.00 1.37 -19.32
C ALA A 81 9.34 -0.13 -19.38
N THR A 82 9.23 -0.83 -18.24
CA THR A 82 9.44 -2.28 -18.19
C THR A 82 8.40 -3.04 -19.02
N GLU A 83 7.13 -2.65 -18.96
CA GLU A 83 6.07 -3.25 -19.78
C GLU A 83 6.34 -3.07 -21.29
N LEU A 84 6.75 -1.87 -21.71
CA LEU A 84 7.08 -1.60 -23.11
C LEU A 84 8.22 -2.50 -23.61
N ASP A 85 9.27 -2.64 -22.81
CA ASP A 85 10.42 -3.47 -23.14
C ASP A 85 10.07 -4.96 -23.24
N ASN A 86 9.25 -5.45 -22.29
CA ASN A 86 8.75 -6.83 -22.29
C ASN A 86 7.90 -7.18 -23.52
N ASN A 87 7.32 -6.18 -24.18
CA ASN A 87 6.54 -6.35 -25.41
C ASN A 87 7.33 -5.95 -26.68
N GLY A 88 8.64 -5.73 -26.58
CA GLY A 88 9.53 -5.46 -27.72
C GLY A 88 9.60 -4.00 -28.17
N TYR A 89 9.02 -3.06 -27.42
CA TYR A 89 9.04 -1.63 -27.72
C TYR A 89 10.20 -0.90 -27.04
N THR A 90 11.43 -1.40 -27.24
CA THR A 90 12.65 -0.94 -26.54
C THR A 90 12.95 0.54 -26.75
N GLU A 91 12.68 1.10 -27.92
CA GLU A 91 12.82 2.55 -28.18
C GLU A 91 11.86 3.39 -27.34
N LEU A 92 10.60 2.96 -27.23
CA LEU A 92 9.62 3.65 -26.39
C LEU A 92 9.98 3.54 -24.91
N ALA A 93 10.41 2.35 -24.47
CA ALA A 93 10.89 2.12 -23.10
C ALA A 93 12.08 3.04 -22.78
N SER A 94 13.06 3.14 -23.67
CA SER A 94 14.26 3.97 -23.50
C SER A 94 13.92 5.46 -23.35
N ARG A 95 12.96 5.97 -24.13
CA ARG A 95 12.47 7.36 -23.97
C ARG A 95 11.83 7.63 -22.60
N ARG A 96 11.13 6.64 -22.03
CA ARG A 96 10.55 6.76 -20.68
C ARG A 96 11.64 6.69 -19.61
N ARG A 97 12.60 5.77 -19.76
CA ARG A 97 13.75 5.63 -18.83
C ARG A 97 14.63 6.88 -18.81
N ALA A 98 14.84 7.54 -19.95
CA ALA A 98 15.62 8.78 -20.03
C ALA A 98 15.06 9.91 -19.13
N GLN A 99 13.76 9.90 -18.83
CA GLN A 99 13.14 10.87 -17.93
C GLN A 99 13.29 10.53 -16.44
N LEU A 100 13.70 9.30 -16.11
CA LEU A 100 13.73 8.84 -14.71
C LEU A 100 14.83 9.51 -13.91
N ALA A 101 16.01 9.73 -14.49
CA ALA A 101 17.16 10.31 -13.78
C ALA A 101 16.82 11.68 -13.16
N GLU A 102 16.22 12.59 -13.94
CA GLU A 102 15.78 13.91 -13.45
C GLU A 102 14.68 13.78 -12.37
N ARG A 103 13.74 12.83 -12.55
CA ARG A 103 12.65 12.60 -11.59
C ARG A 103 13.15 12.02 -10.28
N TYR A 104 14.18 11.16 -10.31
CA TYR A 104 14.82 10.64 -9.11
C TYR A 104 15.54 11.76 -8.35
N ALA A 105 16.32 12.59 -9.05
CA ALA A 105 16.95 13.76 -8.45
C ALA A 105 15.90 14.68 -7.79
N ALA A 106 14.79 14.96 -8.47
CA ALA A 106 13.71 15.76 -7.90
C ALA A 106 13.05 15.14 -6.65
N ILE A 107 12.98 13.81 -6.55
CA ILE A 107 12.52 13.13 -5.32
C ILE A 107 13.54 13.29 -4.20
N LEU A 108 14.83 13.11 -4.49
CA LEU A 108 15.91 13.19 -3.52
C LEU A 108 16.06 14.61 -2.95
N ASP A 109 15.86 15.62 -3.79
CA ASP A 109 15.90 17.04 -3.40
C ASP A 109 14.56 17.56 -2.85
N SER A 110 13.55 16.70 -2.71
CA SER A 110 12.21 17.12 -2.31
C SER A 110 12.11 17.47 -0.82
N ARG A 111 11.39 18.55 -0.52
CA ARG A 111 11.04 18.93 0.87
C ARG A 111 10.16 17.87 1.53
N GLU A 112 9.39 17.12 0.77
CA GLU A 112 8.56 16.01 1.25
C GLU A 112 9.41 14.89 1.86
N LEU A 113 10.53 14.55 1.21
CA LEU A 113 11.47 13.56 1.71
C LEU A 113 12.18 14.07 2.96
N GLU A 114 12.73 15.29 2.92
CA GLU A 114 13.41 15.91 4.06
C GLU A 114 12.49 15.99 5.29
N ARG A 115 11.26 16.48 5.12
CA ARG A 115 10.26 16.56 6.20
C ARG A 115 9.92 15.21 6.79
N LEU A 116 9.73 14.19 5.94
CA LEU A 116 9.43 12.85 6.41
C LEU A 116 10.57 12.32 7.30
N GLN A 117 11.82 12.52 6.88
CA GLN A 117 12.98 12.07 7.65
C GLN A 117 13.09 12.78 9.00
N ALA A 118 12.95 14.11 9.01
CA ALA A 118 12.95 14.88 10.24
C ALA A 118 11.85 14.42 11.22
N PHE A 119 10.64 14.13 10.74
CA PHE A 119 9.58 13.60 11.60
C PHE A 119 9.88 12.18 12.10
N LEU A 120 10.51 11.33 11.29
CA LEU A 120 10.88 9.97 11.70
C LEU A 120 11.97 9.98 12.79
N ASP A 121 12.86 10.97 12.80
CA ASP A 121 13.90 11.10 13.83
C ASP A 121 13.31 11.52 15.20
N ILE A 122 12.28 12.35 15.19
CA ILE A 122 11.69 12.94 16.41
C ILE A 122 10.62 12.02 17.02
N TRP A 123 9.77 11.45 16.18
CA TRP A 123 8.52 10.84 16.63
C TRP A 123 8.66 9.64 17.58
N PRO A 124 9.68 8.75 17.46
CA PRO A 124 9.89 7.68 18.45
C PRO A 124 10.07 8.21 19.88
N GLY A 125 10.71 9.37 20.04
CA GLY A 125 10.85 10.07 21.32
C GLY A 125 9.52 10.61 21.82
N GLU A 126 8.79 11.35 20.98
CA GLU A 126 7.47 11.88 21.31
C GLU A 126 6.48 10.80 21.73
N LEU A 127 6.46 9.65 21.02
CA LEU A 127 5.62 8.52 21.38
C LEU A 127 5.99 7.95 22.77
N ARG A 128 7.28 7.93 23.11
CA ARG A 128 7.75 7.45 24.41
C ARG A 128 7.37 8.41 25.52
N ASP A 129 7.44 9.71 25.29
CA ASP A 129 7.05 10.72 26.26
C ASP A 129 5.54 10.73 26.49
N ALA A 130 4.73 10.63 25.44
CA ALA A 130 3.28 10.43 25.54
C ALA A 130 2.92 9.13 26.29
N GLN A 131 3.71 8.07 26.12
CA GLN A 131 3.55 6.84 26.91
C GLN A 131 3.81 7.10 28.40
N ARG A 132 4.90 7.78 28.75
CA ARG A 132 5.27 8.11 30.14
C ARG A 132 4.24 9.04 30.80
N ALA A 133 3.66 9.95 30.03
CA ALA A 133 2.59 10.84 30.47
C ALA A 133 1.22 10.13 30.63
N GLY A 134 1.09 8.86 30.25
CA GLY A 134 -0.16 8.08 30.38
C GLY A 134 -1.21 8.39 29.31
N GLU A 135 -0.88 9.20 28.30
CA GLU A 135 -1.78 9.64 27.23
C GLU A 135 -2.20 8.49 26.30
N LEU A 136 -1.39 7.42 26.24
CA LEU A 136 -1.59 6.28 25.35
C LEU A 136 -2.38 5.11 25.97
N HIS A 137 -2.99 5.28 27.15
CA HIS A 137 -3.67 4.19 27.86
C HIS A 137 -4.82 3.51 27.07
N ARG A 138 -5.40 4.18 26.06
CA ARG A 138 -6.48 3.64 25.21
C ARG A 138 -6.02 3.25 23.80
N LEU A 139 -4.72 3.32 23.52
CA LEU A 139 -4.16 3.16 22.18
C LEU A 139 -4.63 1.87 21.50
N ASP A 140 -4.46 0.74 22.18
CA ASP A 140 -4.85 -0.59 21.71
C ASP A 140 -6.33 -0.63 21.29
N SER A 141 -7.22 -0.16 22.17
CA SER A 141 -8.67 -0.12 21.92
C SER A 141 -9.07 0.80 20.77
N LEU A 142 -8.32 1.88 20.53
CA LEU A 142 -8.58 2.82 19.45
C LEU A 142 -8.16 2.24 18.10
N ILE A 143 -7.00 1.57 18.08
CA ILE A 143 -6.50 0.85 16.90
C ILE A 143 -7.46 -0.28 16.57
N GLU A 144 -7.80 -1.14 17.53
CA GLU A 144 -8.72 -2.26 17.32
C GLU A 144 -10.07 -1.80 16.73
N ARG A 145 -10.69 -0.77 17.31
CA ARG A 145 -11.93 -0.19 16.79
C ARG A 145 -11.79 0.30 15.35
N ARG A 146 -10.65 0.92 15.01
CA ARG A 146 -10.36 1.38 13.64
C ARG A 146 -10.21 0.21 12.67
N LEU A 147 -9.47 -0.82 13.06
CA LEU A 147 -9.24 -2.03 12.26
C LEU A 147 -10.56 -2.77 12.01
N HIS A 148 -11.36 -2.97 13.05
CA HIS A 148 -12.67 -3.58 12.94
C HIS A 148 -13.56 -2.81 11.96
N LYS A 149 -13.62 -1.47 12.08
CA LYS A 149 -14.37 -0.62 11.14
C LYS A 149 -13.90 -0.75 9.69
N GLN A 150 -12.59 -0.93 9.45
CA GLN A 150 -12.06 -1.16 8.10
C GLN A 150 -12.49 -2.53 7.56
N LEU A 151 -12.42 -3.57 8.39
CA LEU A 151 -12.87 -4.91 8.04
C LEU A 151 -14.38 -4.93 7.75
N THR A 152 -15.22 -4.32 8.59
CA THR A 152 -16.66 -4.20 8.36
C THR A 152 -16.98 -3.54 7.02
N ARG A 153 -16.27 -2.46 6.68
CA ARG A 153 -16.43 -1.77 5.38
C ARG A 153 -16.06 -2.65 4.20
N LEU A 154 -14.98 -3.43 4.31
CA LEU A 154 -14.60 -4.38 3.27
C LEU A 154 -15.69 -5.45 3.09
N LEU A 155 -16.22 -6.00 4.18
CA LEU A 155 -17.29 -7.00 4.13
C LEU A 155 -18.56 -6.45 3.49
N GLN A 156 -18.95 -5.23 3.83
CA GLN A 156 -20.09 -4.54 3.20
C GLN A 156 -19.87 -4.34 1.70
N ALA A 157 -18.68 -3.89 1.30
CA ALA A 157 -18.34 -3.73 -0.11
C ALA A 157 -18.37 -5.07 -0.87
N LEU A 158 -17.82 -6.14 -0.28
CA LEU A 158 -17.85 -7.49 -0.86
C LEU A 158 -19.27 -8.06 -0.99
N ALA A 159 -20.18 -7.67 -0.10
CA ALA A 159 -21.57 -8.08 -0.13
C ALA A 159 -22.44 -7.24 -1.08
N THR A 160 -21.93 -6.11 -1.58
CA THR A 160 -22.70 -5.20 -2.45
C THR A 160 -22.51 -5.60 -3.91
N PRO A 161 -23.59 -6.00 -4.63
CA PRO A 161 -23.51 -6.32 -6.05
C PRO A 161 -23.05 -5.10 -6.86
N GLY A 162 -22.15 -5.31 -7.82
CA GLY A 162 -21.67 -4.24 -8.70
C GLY A 162 -20.82 -3.17 -8.01
N TYR A 163 -20.31 -3.40 -6.80
CA TYR A 163 -19.43 -2.44 -6.13
C TYR A 163 -18.19 -2.14 -6.98
N ASP A 164 -17.77 -0.88 -6.99
CA ASP A 164 -16.63 -0.41 -7.78
C ASP A 164 -15.33 -1.18 -7.43
N ARG A 165 -14.71 -1.76 -8.46
CA ARG A 165 -13.55 -2.66 -8.33
C ARG A 165 -12.30 -1.92 -7.87
N HIS A 166 -12.13 -0.68 -8.32
CA HIS A 166 -11.03 0.17 -7.87
C HIS A 166 -11.15 0.49 -6.37
N ARG A 167 -12.34 0.88 -5.89
CA ARG A 167 -12.61 1.10 -4.46
C ARG A 167 -12.44 -0.19 -3.65
N LEU A 168 -12.88 -1.35 -4.15
CA LEU A 168 -12.63 -2.65 -3.51
C LEU A 168 -11.14 -2.94 -3.34
N ARG A 169 -10.33 -2.70 -4.39
CA ARG A 169 -8.87 -2.83 -4.30
C ARG A 169 -8.28 -1.97 -3.18
N LEU A 170 -8.72 -0.71 -3.05
CA LEU A 170 -8.25 0.16 -1.98
C LEU A 170 -8.65 -0.37 -0.59
N LEU A 171 -9.85 -0.92 -0.44
CA LEU A 171 -10.30 -1.54 0.82
C LEU A 171 -9.51 -2.80 1.16
N VAL A 172 -9.30 -3.69 0.19
CA VAL A 172 -8.48 -4.91 0.34
C VAL A 172 -7.06 -4.55 0.76
N LYS A 173 -6.41 -3.62 0.04
CA LYS A 173 -5.06 -3.11 0.40
C LYS A 173 -5.04 -2.61 1.83
N ARG A 174 -6.02 -1.77 2.21
CA ARG A 174 -6.07 -1.17 3.54
C ARG A 174 -6.21 -2.22 4.64
N VAL A 175 -7.11 -3.18 4.50
CA VAL A 175 -7.30 -4.24 5.51
C VAL A 175 -6.07 -5.15 5.60
N ARG A 176 -5.48 -5.53 4.46
CA ARG A 176 -4.26 -6.36 4.46
C ARG A 176 -3.11 -5.67 5.17
N TYR A 177 -2.73 -4.46 4.76
CA TYR A 177 -1.59 -3.78 5.36
C TYR A 177 -1.83 -3.44 6.83
N ALA A 178 -3.07 -3.12 7.21
CA ALA A 178 -3.39 -2.89 8.61
C ALA A 178 -3.30 -4.19 9.45
N GLY A 179 -3.68 -5.33 8.87
CA GLY A 179 -3.49 -6.64 9.49
C GLY A 179 -2.03 -7.11 9.57
N GLU A 180 -1.17 -6.65 8.66
CA GLU A 180 0.28 -6.86 8.73
C GLU A 180 0.94 -5.98 9.78
N ALA A 181 0.51 -4.71 9.89
CA ALA A 181 1.02 -3.79 10.90
C ALA A 181 0.55 -4.13 12.32
N TYR A 182 -0.67 -4.69 12.45
CA TYR A 182 -1.30 -4.98 13.74
C TYR A 182 -1.89 -6.40 13.80
N PRO A 183 -1.06 -7.45 13.66
CA PRO A 183 -1.53 -8.83 13.54
C PRO A 183 -2.26 -9.33 14.79
N GLN A 184 -1.93 -8.81 15.97
CA GLN A 184 -2.57 -9.18 17.22
C GLN A 184 -3.94 -8.48 17.42
N LEU A 185 -4.19 -7.35 16.75
CA LEU A 185 -5.39 -6.53 16.96
C LEU A 185 -6.43 -6.65 15.83
N ILE A 186 -6.03 -7.11 14.63
CA ILE A 186 -6.94 -7.24 13.48
C ILE A 186 -7.97 -8.38 13.65
N GLY A 187 -7.70 -9.34 14.52
CA GLY A 187 -8.60 -10.48 14.79
C GLY A 187 -8.79 -11.43 13.60
N LEU A 188 -7.85 -11.43 12.63
CA LEU A 188 -7.87 -12.29 11.45
C LEU A 188 -6.75 -13.35 11.52
N PRO A 189 -7.04 -14.62 11.23
CA PRO A 189 -5.99 -15.63 11.15
C PRO A 189 -5.04 -15.36 9.98
N ARG A 190 -3.79 -15.85 10.07
CA ARG A 190 -2.77 -15.71 9.01
C ARG A 190 -3.29 -16.12 7.62
N ARG A 191 -4.13 -17.16 7.56
CA ARG A 191 -4.78 -17.60 6.32
C ARG A 191 -5.63 -16.51 5.67
N SER A 192 -6.37 -15.71 6.46
CA SER A 192 -7.16 -14.59 5.92
C SER A 192 -6.28 -13.48 5.34
N LEU A 193 -5.13 -13.20 5.97
CA LEU A 193 -4.17 -12.26 5.41
C LEU A 193 -3.56 -12.77 4.09
N GLY A 194 -3.32 -14.09 4.00
CA GLY A 194 -2.92 -14.75 2.76
C GLY A 194 -3.95 -14.58 1.64
N GLU A 195 -5.23 -14.85 1.92
CA GLU A 195 -6.32 -14.65 0.95
C GLU A 195 -6.43 -13.17 0.52
N LEU A 196 -6.32 -12.22 1.48
CA LEU A 196 -6.28 -10.79 1.17
C LEU A 196 -5.10 -10.41 0.27
N LYS A 197 -3.93 -11.04 0.45
CA LYS A 197 -2.76 -10.83 -0.41
C LYS A 197 -3.02 -11.32 -1.83
N THR A 198 -3.56 -12.54 -1.98
CA THR A 198 -3.91 -13.09 -3.30
C THR A 198 -4.96 -12.24 -4.01
N THR A 199 -6.01 -11.80 -3.31
CA THR A 199 -7.02 -10.90 -3.88
C THR A 199 -6.42 -9.55 -4.25
N GLN A 200 -5.51 -9.01 -3.42
CA GLN A 200 -4.80 -7.77 -3.73
C GLN A 200 -3.98 -7.89 -5.02
N SER A 201 -3.24 -8.99 -5.19
CA SER A 201 -2.44 -9.23 -6.40
C SER A 201 -3.33 -9.25 -7.64
N ALA A 202 -4.38 -10.06 -7.67
CA ALA A 202 -5.28 -10.13 -8.82
C ALA A 202 -5.95 -8.79 -9.16
N LEU A 203 -6.36 -8.02 -8.14
CA LEU A 203 -6.89 -6.66 -8.34
C LEU A 203 -5.81 -5.66 -8.76
N GLY A 204 -4.55 -5.90 -8.38
CA GLY A 204 -3.38 -5.14 -8.82
C GLY A 204 -3.16 -5.32 -10.31
N ASP A 205 -3.04 -6.56 -10.75
CA ASP A 205 -2.81 -6.93 -12.15
C ASP A 205 -3.89 -6.34 -13.08
N TRP A 206 -5.17 -6.50 -12.71
CA TRP A 206 -6.27 -5.86 -13.44
C TRP A 206 -6.14 -4.34 -13.49
N HIS A 207 -5.82 -3.70 -12.36
CA HIS A 207 -5.73 -2.25 -12.28
C HIS A 207 -4.57 -1.71 -13.11
N ASP A 208 -3.44 -2.40 -13.17
CA ASP A 208 -2.27 -1.94 -13.91
C ASP A 208 -2.58 -1.92 -15.41
N HIS A 209 -3.19 -2.98 -15.96
CA HIS A 209 -3.68 -2.99 -17.35
C HIS A 209 -4.76 -1.94 -17.61
N PHE A 210 -5.71 -1.76 -16.68
CA PHE A 210 -6.71 -0.70 -16.79
C PHE A 210 -6.09 0.70 -16.89
N GLN A 211 -5.06 0.98 -16.08
CA GLN A 211 -4.35 2.27 -16.16
C GLN A 211 -3.61 2.44 -17.48
N TRP A 212 -2.97 1.40 -17.99
CA TRP A 212 -2.29 1.48 -19.28
C TRP A 212 -3.27 1.75 -20.42
N CYS A 213 -4.43 1.08 -20.44
CA CYS A 213 -5.50 1.37 -21.40
C CYS A 213 -5.93 2.85 -21.37
N LEU A 214 -6.07 3.44 -20.18
CA LEU A 214 -6.39 4.87 -20.04
C LEU A 214 -5.28 5.80 -20.55
N ARG A 215 -4.01 5.37 -20.45
CA ARG A 215 -2.87 6.17 -20.93
C ARG A 215 -2.80 6.22 -22.45
N ILE A 216 -3.30 5.21 -23.17
CA ILE A 216 -3.30 5.22 -24.64
C ILE A 216 -4.05 6.44 -25.19
N ASP A 217 -5.13 6.85 -24.53
CA ASP A 217 -5.94 8.00 -24.95
C ASP A 217 -5.17 9.34 -24.78
N GLN A 218 -4.06 9.34 -24.03
CA GLN A 218 -3.19 10.49 -23.78
C GLN A 218 -1.85 10.38 -24.55
N GLU A 219 -1.38 9.17 -24.80
CA GLU A 219 -0.07 8.84 -25.37
C GLU A 219 -0.26 7.99 -26.64
N SER A 220 -0.37 8.65 -27.80
CA SER A 220 -0.68 7.98 -29.09
C SER A 220 0.35 6.95 -29.55
N ASP A 221 1.59 7.03 -29.06
CA ASP A 221 2.65 6.04 -29.35
C ASP A 221 2.42 4.69 -28.65
N LEU A 222 1.45 4.61 -27.73
CA LEU A 222 1.01 3.36 -27.08
C LEU A 222 -0.11 2.63 -27.85
N GLU A 223 -0.67 3.23 -28.91
CA GLU A 223 -1.79 2.65 -29.68
C GLU A 223 -1.55 1.20 -30.14
N PRO A 224 -0.34 0.80 -30.58
CA PRO A 224 -0.07 -0.60 -30.98
C PRO A 224 -0.34 -1.65 -29.88
N LEU A 225 -0.34 -1.25 -28.61
CA LEU A 225 -0.55 -2.15 -27.46
C LEU A 225 -2.01 -2.23 -27.02
N ARG A 226 -2.93 -1.45 -27.62
CA ARG A 226 -4.33 -1.35 -27.19
C ARG A 226 -5.01 -2.70 -27.08
N THR A 227 -5.00 -3.47 -28.16
CA THR A 227 -5.67 -4.78 -28.19
C THR A 227 -5.09 -5.73 -27.15
N LEU A 228 -3.76 -5.76 -27.01
CA LEU A 228 -3.08 -6.63 -26.06
C LEU A 228 -3.46 -6.29 -24.60
N TRP A 229 -3.37 -5.02 -24.22
CA TRP A 229 -3.69 -4.59 -22.87
C TRP A 229 -5.17 -4.71 -22.54
N GLN A 230 -6.07 -4.52 -23.51
CA GLN A 230 -7.50 -4.78 -23.32
C GLN A 230 -7.78 -6.26 -23.05
N THR A 231 -7.20 -7.17 -23.83
CA THR A 231 -7.35 -8.62 -23.58
C THR A 231 -6.80 -9.02 -22.21
N ARG A 232 -5.59 -8.55 -21.85
CA ARG A 232 -5.00 -8.84 -20.52
C ARG A 232 -5.83 -8.25 -19.39
N MET A 233 -6.40 -7.06 -19.57
CA MET A 233 -7.29 -6.42 -18.60
C MET A 233 -8.54 -7.26 -18.37
N ASP A 234 -9.19 -7.74 -19.43
CA ASP A 234 -10.40 -8.57 -19.33
C ASP A 234 -10.10 -9.92 -18.64
N ASP A 235 -9.00 -10.57 -19.00
CA ASP A 235 -8.56 -11.82 -18.36
C ASP A 235 -8.25 -11.61 -16.87
N ALA A 236 -7.51 -10.55 -16.55
CA ALA A 236 -7.18 -10.20 -15.17
C ALA A 236 -8.42 -9.85 -14.36
N LEU A 237 -9.42 -9.21 -14.97
CA LEU A 237 -10.70 -8.91 -14.33
C LEU A 237 -11.42 -10.20 -13.93
N VAL A 238 -11.50 -11.18 -14.83
CA VAL A 238 -12.10 -12.49 -14.52
C VAL A 238 -11.41 -13.16 -13.33
N GLN A 239 -10.07 -13.09 -13.25
CA GLN A 239 -9.33 -13.65 -12.12
C GLN A 239 -9.58 -12.86 -10.83
N ALA A 240 -9.59 -11.53 -10.89
CA ALA A 240 -9.89 -10.66 -9.76
C ALA A 240 -11.28 -10.94 -9.17
N GLU A 241 -12.29 -11.16 -10.02
CA GLU A 241 -13.65 -11.50 -9.60
C GLU A 241 -13.71 -12.85 -8.89
N LYS A 242 -13.04 -13.87 -9.43
CA LYS A 242 -12.92 -15.19 -8.77
C LYS A 242 -12.29 -15.05 -7.38
N GLN A 243 -11.22 -14.26 -7.25
CA GLN A 243 -10.55 -14.04 -5.96
C GLN A 243 -11.42 -13.24 -4.98
N LEU A 244 -12.16 -12.23 -5.44
CA LEU A 244 -13.10 -11.48 -4.62
C LEU A 244 -14.20 -12.39 -4.05
N GLN A 245 -14.79 -13.27 -4.87
CA GLN A 245 -15.80 -14.23 -4.42
C GLN A 245 -15.23 -15.24 -3.42
N ARG A 246 -13.99 -15.69 -3.63
CA ARG A 246 -13.29 -16.59 -2.69
C ARG A 246 -13.03 -15.88 -1.36
N LEU A 247 -12.55 -14.65 -1.40
CA LEU A 247 -12.32 -13.82 -0.21
C LEU A 247 -13.62 -13.59 0.57
N ALA A 248 -14.71 -13.22 -0.10
CA ALA A 248 -16.01 -13.01 0.52
C ALA A 248 -16.49 -14.27 1.28
N ARG A 249 -16.43 -15.43 0.62
CA ARG A 249 -16.79 -16.72 1.25
C ARG A 249 -15.89 -17.06 2.44
N HIS A 250 -14.58 -16.86 2.30
CA HIS A 250 -13.61 -17.12 3.36
C HIS A 250 -13.86 -16.23 4.59
N LEU A 251 -13.97 -14.92 4.40
CA LEU A 251 -14.19 -13.99 5.51
C LEU A 251 -15.55 -14.20 6.19
N HIS A 252 -16.61 -14.47 5.43
CA HIS A 252 -17.94 -14.77 6.00
C HIS A 252 -17.90 -16.01 6.90
N LYS A 253 -17.21 -17.08 6.47
CA LYS A 253 -17.03 -18.30 7.27
C LYS A 253 -16.24 -18.03 8.55
N GLN A 254 -15.19 -17.21 8.48
CA GLN A 254 -14.40 -16.86 9.66
C GLN A 254 -15.24 -16.09 10.69
N ILE A 255 -16.04 -15.13 10.25
CA ILE A 255 -16.89 -14.33 11.14
C ILE A 255 -17.97 -15.20 11.81
N ARG A 256 -18.58 -16.13 11.07
CA ARG A 256 -19.55 -17.08 11.65
C ARG A 256 -18.94 -17.96 12.73
N ARG A 257 -17.71 -18.47 12.52
CA ARG A 257 -16.99 -19.28 13.52
C ARG A 257 -16.68 -18.51 14.79
N VAL A 258 -16.31 -17.23 14.68
CA VAL A 258 -16.07 -16.37 15.85
C VAL A 258 -17.36 -16.08 16.62
N LYS A 259 -18.51 -16.00 15.95
CA LYS A 259 -19.81 -15.76 16.61
C LYS A 259 -20.44 -17.02 17.22
N HIS A 260 -20.11 -18.21 16.73
CA HIS A 260 -20.66 -19.49 17.19
C HIS A 260 -19.53 -20.53 17.35
N PRO A 261 -18.76 -20.49 18.45
CA PRO A 261 -17.65 -21.40 18.69
C PRO A 261 -18.08 -22.87 18.91
N ASP A 262 -19.31 -23.11 19.38
CA ASP A 262 -19.80 -24.45 19.80
C ASP A 262 -20.69 -25.17 18.76
N ALA A 263 -20.66 -24.76 17.49
CA ALA A 263 -21.45 -25.41 16.43
C ALA A 263 -20.63 -26.39 15.56
N GLY A 264 -19.63 -27.05 16.17
CA GLY A 264 -18.73 -28.00 15.52
C GLY A 264 -18.84 -29.39 16.12
#